data_AF-A0A966A1I1-F1
#
_entry.id   AF-A0A966A1I1-F1
#
_cell.length_a   1.000
_cell.length_b   1.000
_cell.length_c   1.000
_cell.angle_alpha   90.00
_cell.angle_beta   90.00
_cell.angle_gamma   90.00
#
_symmetry.space_group_name_H-M   'P 1'
#
loop_
_entity.id
_entity.type
_entity.pdbx_description
1 polymer ?
#
loop_
_entity_poly.entity_id
_entity_poly.type
_entity_poly.pdbx_seq_one_letter_code
_entity_poly.pdbx_strand_id
1 'polypeptide(L)'
;MDWEKQFRKYVWDDDKTPYFTPVAKLNRRQASNEIYVFALFLGTLFCVVAVLANTGALPHGRSFAVALYAFSVVCAAIIIAFTKHPLAAWYCGFAPVAALIYFYLFGFHPNSGAVDHVVILVLVALWLRYSWRVITIGMRFEDMPEAEAKKKHDDW
;
A
#
# COMPACT_ATOMS: atom_id res chain seq x y z
N MET A 1 26.43 11.17 10.72
CA MET A 1 25.48 10.57 9.75
C MET A 1 24.39 11.60 9.53
N ASP A 2 24.25 12.13 8.31
CA ASP A 2 23.35 13.24 8.01
C ASP A 2 22.01 12.69 7.49
N TRP A 3 21.10 12.41 8.43
CA TRP A 3 19.83 11.72 8.18
C TRP A 3 18.94 12.44 7.16
N GLU A 4 18.87 13.78 7.25
CA GLU A 4 18.05 14.61 6.36
C GLU A 4 18.51 14.49 4.89
N LYS A 5 19.83 14.48 4.67
CA LYS A 5 20.42 14.34 3.35
C LYS A 5 20.16 12.96 2.75
N GLN A 6 20.17 11.91 3.57
CA GLN A 6 19.83 10.56 3.14
C GLN A 6 18.34 10.41 2.83
N PHE A 7 17.45 10.97 3.65
CA PHE A 7 16.01 10.95 3.42
C PHE A 7 15.65 11.66 2.11
N ARG A 8 16.15 12.89 1.92
CA ARG A 8 15.90 13.67 0.69
C ARG A 8 16.45 12.95 -0.55
N LYS A 9 17.64 12.36 -0.44
CA LYS A 9 18.22 11.56 -1.53
C LYS A 9 17.39 10.32 -1.84
N TYR A 10 16.82 9.67 -0.83
CA TYR A 10 15.99 8.48 -1.01
C TYR A 10 14.63 8.82 -1.62
N VAL A 11 13.97 9.87 -1.13
CA VAL A 11 12.62 10.26 -1.56
C VAL A 11 12.61 10.77 -3.01
N TRP A 12 13.65 11.50 -3.44
CA TRP A 12 13.81 11.96 -4.82
C TRP A 12 14.61 11.00 -5.72
N ASP A 13 14.83 9.74 -5.29
CA ASP A 13 15.46 8.73 -6.15
C ASP A 13 14.38 8.09 -7.03
N ASP A 14 14.23 8.57 -8.26
CA ASP A 14 13.25 8.02 -9.21
C ASP A 14 13.47 6.53 -9.50
N ASP A 15 14.67 5.97 -9.30
CA ASP A 15 14.92 4.54 -9.49
C ASP A 15 14.35 3.69 -8.32
N LYS A 16 14.28 4.26 -7.11
CA LYS A 16 13.81 3.57 -5.89
C LYS A 16 12.40 3.94 -5.46
N THR A 17 11.99 5.20 -5.63
CA THR A 17 10.72 5.76 -5.17
C THR A 17 10.02 6.57 -6.27
N PRO A 18 9.58 5.90 -7.36
CA PRO A 18 8.96 6.56 -8.51
C PRO A 18 7.49 6.93 -8.22
N TYR A 19 7.20 7.68 -7.15
CA TYR A 19 5.82 8.02 -6.77
C TYR A 19 5.21 9.12 -7.63
N PHE A 20 6.04 9.98 -8.22
CA PHE A 20 5.62 11.12 -9.03
C PHE A 20 5.69 10.84 -10.54
N THR A 21 6.21 9.67 -10.94
CA THR A 21 6.23 9.28 -12.35
C THR A 21 4.88 8.67 -12.76
N PRO A 22 4.33 9.08 -13.92
CA PRO A 22 3.09 8.51 -14.42
C PRO A 22 3.30 7.03 -14.77
N VAL A 23 2.27 6.21 -14.53
CA VAL A 23 2.35 4.75 -14.72
C VAL A 23 2.77 4.36 -16.15
N ALA A 24 2.41 5.16 -17.15
CA ALA A 24 2.78 4.94 -18.55
C ALA A 24 4.29 5.09 -18.85
N LYS A 25 5.06 5.69 -17.94
CA LYS A 25 6.51 5.91 -18.08
C LYS A 25 7.33 5.08 -17.08
N LEU A 26 6.70 4.16 -16.36
CA LEU A 26 7.38 3.32 -15.38
C LEU A 26 8.15 2.19 -16.07
N ASN A 27 9.40 1.99 -15.64
CA ASN A 27 10.14 0.77 -15.94
C ASN A 27 9.70 -0.38 -15.03
N ARG A 28 9.91 -1.62 -15.46
CA ARG A 28 9.54 -2.83 -14.69
C ARG A 28 10.15 -2.87 -13.28
N ARG A 29 11.39 -2.41 -13.13
CA ARG A 29 12.09 -2.35 -11.83
C ARG A 29 11.49 -1.32 -10.88
N GLN A 30 11.15 -0.15 -11.41
CA GLN A 30 10.48 0.94 -10.70
C GLN A 30 9.10 0.50 -10.21
N ALA A 31 8.31 -0.12 -11.08
CA ALA A 31 7.01 -0.70 -10.75
C ALA A 31 7.11 -1.79 -9.66
N SER A 32 8.12 -2.66 -9.73
CA SER A 32 8.36 -3.71 -8.73
C SER A 32 8.66 -3.12 -7.35
N ASN A 33 9.51 -2.08 -7.28
CA ASN A 33 9.83 -1.42 -6.02
C ASN A 33 8.58 -0.77 -5.41
N GLU A 34 7.76 -0.13 -6.22
CA GLU A 34 6.53 0.50 -5.76
C GLU A 34 5.51 -0.50 -5.21
N ILE A 35 5.25 -1.59 -5.94
CA ILE A 35 4.38 -2.69 -5.49
C ILE A 35 4.90 -3.25 -4.17
N TYR A 36 6.22 -3.42 -4.03
CA TYR A 36 6.82 -3.94 -2.81
C TYR A 36 6.62 -3.02 -1.61
N VAL A 37 6.84 -1.71 -1.76
CA VAL A 37 6.60 -0.74 -0.67
C VAL A 37 5.11 -0.69 -0.30
N PHE A 38 4.22 -0.73 -1.28
CA PHE A 38 2.78 -0.79 -1.02
C PHE A 38 2.38 -2.07 -0.28
N ALA A 39 2.92 -3.22 -0.69
CA ALA A 39 2.70 -4.50 -0.02
C ALA A 39 3.21 -4.50 1.43
N LEU A 40 4.37 -3.89 1.69
CA LEU A 40 4.89 -3.71 3.05
C LEU A 40 3.95 -2.84 3.88
N PHE A 41 3.53 -1.69 3.35
CA PHE A 41 2.59 -0.79 4.04
C PHE A 41 1.29 -1.50 4.41
N LEU A 42 0.66 -2.18 3.43
CA LEU A 42 -0.56 -2.97 3.64
C LEU A 42 -0.35 -4.11 4.63
N GLY A 43 0.73 -4.87 4.46
CA GLY A 43 1.04 -6.02 5.31
C GLY A 43 1.24 -5.60 6.76
N THR A 44 2.01 -4.54 7.01
CA THR A 44 2.21 -4.01 8.37
C THR A 44 0.91 -3.48 8.96
N LEU A 45 0.16 -2.68 8.20
CA LEU A 45 -1.10 -2.10 8.66
C LEU A 45 -2.13 -3.18 9.05
N PHE A 46 -2.35 -4.17 8.18
CA PHE A 46 -3.32 -5.23 8.46
C PHE A 46 -2.82 -6.28 9.45
N CYS A 47 -1.50 -6.47 9.60
CA CYS A 47 -0.96 -7.28 10.69
C CYS A 47 -1.32 -6.67 12.05
N VAL A 48 -1.16 -5.35 12.20
CA VAL A 48 -1.59 -4.64 13.41
C VAL A 48 -3.09 -4.78 13.61
N VAL A 49 -3.91 -4.59 12.57
CA VAL A 49 -5.37 -4.76 12.64
C VAL A 49 -5.76 -6.18 13.05
N ALA A 50 -5.11 -7.21 12.52
CA ALA A 50 -5.39 -8.61 12.87
C ALA A 50 -5.12 -8.89 14.36
N VAL A 51 -4.00 -8.38 14.88
CA VAL A 51 -3.66 -8.49 16.30
C VAL A 51 -4.69 -7.75 17.16
N LEU A 52 -5.00 -6.49 16.84
CA LEU A 52 -5.97 -5.67 17.59
C LEU A 52 -7.38 -6.28 17.57
N ALA A 53 -7.80 -6.85 16.44
CA ALA A 53 -9.08 -7.53 16.30
C ALA A 53 -9.17 -8.78 17.17
N ASN A 54 -8.04 -9.46 17.43
CA ASN A 54 -8.00 -10.65 18.26
C ASN A 54 -7.80 -10.35 19.75
N THR A 55 -7.16 -9.23 20.11
CA THR A 55 -7.06 -8.78 21.51
C THR A 55 -8.33 -8.06 21.99
N GLY A 56 -9.23 -7.68 21.08
CA GLY A 56 -10.44 -6.92 21.42
C GLY A 56 -10.17 -5.46 21.74
N ALA A 57 -8.96 -4.97 21.44
CA ALA A 57 -8.57 -3.57 21.62
C ALA A 57 -9.19 -2.62 20.57
N LEU A 58 -9.92 -3.17 19.59
CA LEU A 58 -10.70 -2.36 18.66
C LEU A 58 -11.91 -1.73 19.37
N PRO A 59 -12.37 -0.54 18.93
CA PRO A 59 -13.55 0.14 19.46
C PRO A 59 -14.81 -0.72 19.59
N HIS A 60 -14.97 -1.71 18.71
CA HIS A 60 -16.13 -2.59 18.62
C HIS A 60 -15.89 -3.96 19.25
N GLY A 61 -14.80 -4.11 20.00
CA GLY A 61 -14.41 -5.36 20.66
C GLY A 61 -13.84 -6.39 19.69
N ARG A 62 -13.88 -7.66 20.13
CA ARG A 62 -13.26 -8.78 19.41
C ARG A 62 -14.14 -9.22 18.25
N SER A 63 -13.59 -9.21 17.03
CA SER A 63 -14.31 -9.67 15.84
C SER A 63 -13.47 -10.64 15.03
N PHE A 64 -13.90 -11.90 15.01
CA PHE A 64 -13.23 -12.96 14.25
C PHE A 64 -13.26 -12.71 12.74
N ALA A 65 -14.36 -12.14 12.23
CA ALA A 65 -14.50 -11.81 10.81
C ALA A 65 -13.48 -10.76 10.36
N VAL A 66 -13.26 -9.72 11.18
CA VAL A 66 -12.26 -8.67 10.89
C VAL A 66 -10.84 -9.23 10.94
N ALA A 67 -10.55 -10.09 11.92
CA ALA A 67 -9.24 -10.73 12.03
C ALA A 67 -8.93 -11.65 10.81
N LEU A 68 -9.91 -12.45 10.37
CA LEU A 68 -9.76 -13.31 9.19
C LEU A 68 -9.56 -12.49 7.91
N TYR A 69 -10.33 -11.43 7.73
CA TYR A 69 -10.17 -10.54 6.58
C TYR A 69 -8.80 -9.83 6.60
N ALA A 70 -8.37 -9.34 7.76
CA ALA A 70 -7.07 -8.73 7.88
C ALA A 70 -5.93 -9.71 7.56
N PHE A 71 -6.05 -10.96 8.02
CA PHE A 71 -5.11 -12.02 7.69
C PHE A 71 -5.08 -12.35 6.19
N SER A 72 -6.24 -12.45 5.54
CA SER A 72 -6.29 -12.71 4.09
C SER A 72 -5.68 -11.57 3.27
N VAL A 73 -5.84 -10.32 3.70
CA VAL A 73 -5.18 -9.16 3.08
C VAL A 73 -3.66 -9.21 3.26
N VAL A 74 -3.15 -9.63 4.42
CA VAL A 74 -1.70 -9.84 4.63
C VAL A 74 -1.17 -10.93 3.71
N CYS A 75 -1.87 -12.06 3.58
CA CYS A 75 -1.48 -13.11 2.63
C CYS A 75 -1.46 -12.59 1.18
N ALA A 76 -2.48 -11.81 0.78
CA ALA A 76 -2.52 -11.21 -0.55
C ALA A 76 -1.39 -10.19 -0.78
N ALA A 77 -1.04 -9.40 0.25
CA ALA A 77 0.09 -8.47 0.22
C ALA A 77 1.44 -9.20 0.02
N ILE A 78 1.62 -10.37 0.65
CA ILE A 78 2.80 -11.21 0.43
C ILE A 78 2.81 -11.72 -1.02
N ILE A 79 1.68 -12.25 -1.50
CA ILE A 79 1.59 -12.78 -2.86
C ILE A 79 1.93 -11.68 -3.89
N ILE A 80 1.32 -10.50 -3.82
CA ILE A 80 1.58 -9.42 -4.78
C ILE A 80 3.05 -8.94 -4.72
N ALA A 81 3.69 -8.95 -3.54
CA ALA A 81 5.10 -8.58 -3.42
C ALA A 81 6.02 -9.50 -4.25
N PHE A 82 5.78 -10.81 -4.20
CA PHE A 82 6.60 -11.78 -4.91
C PHE A 82 6.15 -12.00 -6.36
N THR A 83 4.88 -12.34 -6.57
CA THR A 83 4.36 -12.78 -7.87
C THR A 83 3.89 -11.65 -8.75
N LYS A 84 3.53 -10.49 -8.17
CA LYS A 84 2.99 -9.32 -8.88
C LYS A 84 1.75 -9.66 -9.72
N HIS A 85 1.03 -10.69 -9.29
CA HIS A 85 -0.12 -11.21 -10.02
C HIS A 85 -1.28 -10.18 -10.02
N PRO A 86 -1.94 -9.93 -11.16
CA PRO A 86 -2.97 -8.90 -11.28
C PRO A 86 -4.18 -9.12 -10.35
N LEU A 87 -4.56 -10.37 -10.09
CA LEU A 87 -5.64 -10.67 -9.13
C LEU A 87 -5.28 -10.27 -7.69
N ALA A 88 -4.01 -10.43 -7.29
CA ALA A 88 -3.56 -10.01 -5.96
C ALA A 88 -3.57 -8.48 -5.83
N ALA A 89 -3.27 -7.77 -6.93
CA ALA A 89 -3.39 -6.32 -7.01
C ALA A 89 -4.83 -5.83 -6.82
N TRP A 90 -5.80 -6.48 -7.47
CA TRP A 90 -7.22 -6.19 -7.26
C TRP A 90 -7.63 -6.42 -5.81
N TYR A 91 -7.30 -7.57 -5.23
CA TYR A 91 -7.68 -7.90 -3.85
C TYR A 91 -7.11 -6.90 -2.84
N CYS A 92 -5.83 -6.55 -2.97
CA CYS A 92 -5.18 -5.54 -2.13
C CYS A 92 -5.76 -4.13 -2.37
N GLY A 93 -6.13 -3.82 -3.62
CA GLY A 93 -6.69 -2.53 -3.98
C GLY A 93 -8.12 -2.30 -3.45
N PHE A 94 -8.87 -3.37 -3.17
CA PHE A 94 -10.18 -3.29 -2.51
C PHE A 94 -10.11 -3.11 -0.98
N ALA A 95 -8.93 -3.27 -0.36
CA ALA A 95 -8.75 -3.07 1.08
C ALA A 95 -9.27 -1.71 1.62
N PRO A 96 -8.98 -0.54 0.99
CA PRO A 96 -9.57 0.73 1.43
C PRO A 96 -11.10 0.79 1.27
N VAL A 97 -11.69 0.09 0.30
CA VAL A 97 -13.15 0.02 0.15
C VAL A 97 -13.76 -0.78 1.29
N ALA A 98 -13.14 -1.90 1.68
CA ALA A 98 -13.57 -2.66 2.85
C ALA A 98 -13.48 -1.83 4.14
N ALA A 99 -12.45 -0.99 4.28
CA ALA A 99 -12.34 -0.05 5.40
C ALA A 99 -13.47 1.00 5.40
N LEU A 100 -13.85 1.55 4.23
CA LEU A 100 -15.00 2.46 4.12
C LEU A 100 -16.33 1.78 4.50
N ILE A 101 -16.54 0.55 4.03
CA ILE A 101 -17.72 -0.26 4.40
C ILE A 101 -17.75 -0.49 5.91
N TYR A 102 -16.59 -0.79 6.51
CA TYR A 102 -16.48 -0.95 7.96
C TYR A 102 -16.88 0.33 8.70
N PHE A 103 -16.35 1.49 8.31
CA PHE A 103 -16.73 2.77 8.94
C PHE A 103 -18.20 3.13 8.71
N TYR A 104 -18.79 2.77 7.57
CA TYR A 104 -20.20 2.98 7.31
C TYR A 104 -21.11 2.11 8.19
N LEU A 105 -20.74 0.86 8.44
CA LEU A 105 -21.54 -0.09 9.24
C LEU A 105 -21.37 0.10 10.75
N PHE A 106 -20.14 0.31 11.21
CA PHE A 106 -19.82 0.35 12.64
C PHE A 106 -19.69 1.78 13.19
N GLY A 107 -19.62 2.78 12.31
CA GLY A 107 -19.43 4.17 12.70
C GLY A 107 -17.99 4.48 13.13
N PHE A 108 -17.78 5.72 13.58
CA PHE A 108 -16.52 6.15 14.18
C PHE A 108 -16.58 6.01 15.70
N HIS A 109 -15.42 6.08 16.36
CA HIS A 109 -15.34 6.00 17.80
C HIS A 109 -16.10 7.18 18.45
N PRO A 110 -16.92 6.96 19.48
CA PRO A 110 -17.75 8.02 20.05
C PRO A 110 -16.95 9.15 20.73
N ASN A 111 -15.66 8.94 21.00
CA ASN A 111 -14.76 9.94 21.59
C ASN A 111 -13.85 10.65 20.57
N SER A 112 -14.00 10.39 19.26
CA SER A 112 -13.26 11.14 18.23
C SER A 112 -14.01 12.39 17.80
N GLY A 113 -13.28 13.49 17.64
CA GLY A 113 -13.86 14.75 17.19
C GLY A 113 -14.24 14.70 15.71
N ALA A 114 -15.08 15.64 15.25
CA ALA A 114 -15.43 15.76 13.83
C ALA A 114 -14.19 15.92 12.93
N VAL A 115 -13.13 16.55 13.45
CA VAL A 115 -11.85 16.72 12.75
C VAL A 115 -11.18 15.36 12.51
N ASP A 116 -11.17 14.46 13.49
CA ASP A 116 -10.56 13.14 13.37
C ASP A 116 -11.27 12.30 12.30
N HIS A 117 -12.61 12.37 12.24
CA HIS A 117 -13.39 11.67 11.21
C HIS A 117 -13.03 12.17 9.81
N VAL A 118 -12.90 13.49 9.63
CA VAL A 118 -12.50 14.07 8.35
C VAL A 118 -11.09 13.64 7.97
N VAL A 119 -10.14 13.65 8.91
CA VAL A 119 -8.77 13.21 8.67
C VAL A 119 -8.73 11.74 8.25
N ILE A 120 -9.46 10.85 8.95
CA ILE A 120 -9.53 9.43 8.59
C ILE A 120 -10.12 9.25 7.19
N LEU A 121 -11.22 9.93 6.87
CA LEU A 121 -11.84 9.85 5.55
C LEU A 121 -10.90 10.35 4.44
N VAL A 122 -10.17 11.44 4.67
CA VAL A 122 -9.16 11.94 3.72
C VAL A 122 -8.04 10.93 3.54
N LEU A 123 -7.51 10.34 4.62
CA LEU A 123 -6.47 9.32 4.54
C LEU A 123 -6.95 8.08 3.77
N VAL A 124 -8.18 7.61 4.02
CA VAL A 124 -8.75 6.47 3.29
C VAL A 124 -9.01 6.82 1.83
N ALA A 125 -9.42 8.04 1.51
CA ALA A 125 -9.59 8.49 0.13
C ALA A 125 -8.26 8.58 -0.63
N LEU A 126 -7.21 9.09 0.02
CA LEU A 126 -5.84 9.09 -0.53
C LEU A 126 -5.34 7.66 -0.75
N TRP A 127 -5.58 6.78 0.20
CA TRP A 127 -5.23 5.37 0.07
C TRP A 127 -6.01 4.69 -1.07
N LEU A 128 -7.31 4.96 -1.22
CA LEU A 128 -8.12 4.47 -2.33
C LEU A 128 -7.56 4.96 -3.69
N ARG A 129 -7.21 6.24 -3.79
CA ARG A 129 -6.57 6.79 -4.99
C ARG A 129 -5.25 6.09 -5.30
N TYR A 130 -4.45 5.81 -4.28
CA TYR A 130 -3.17 5.11 -4.45
C TYR A 130 -3.37 3.63 -4.83
N SER A 131 -4.34 2.94 -4.24
CA SER A 131 -4.71 1.57 -4.60
C SER A 131 -5.07 1.43 -6.07
N TRP A 132 -5.77 2.42 -6.64
CA TRP A 132 -6.08 2.43 -8.08
C TRP A 132 -4.81 2.46 -8.95
N ARG A 133 -3.80 3.23 -8.52
CA ARG A 133 -2.50 3.29 -9.19
C ARG A 133 -1.82 1.91 -9.16
N VAL A 134 -1.80 1.25 -8.01
CA VAL A 134 -1.18 -0.08 -7.87
C VAL A 134 -1.90 -1.14 -8.71
N ILE A 135 -3.24 -1.12 -8.78
CA ILE A 135 -4.00 -2.00 -9.68
C ILE A 135 -3.56 -1.77 -11.13
N THR A 136 -3.45 -0.51 -11.56
CA THR A 136 -3.04 -0.17 -12.92
C THR A 136 -1.62 -0.66 -13.22
N ILE A 137 -0.70 -0.55 -12.26
CA ILE A 137 0.66 -1.08 -12.38
C ILE A 137 0.64 -2.60 -12.49
N GLY A 138 -0.09 -3.29 -11.62
CA GLY A 138 -0.20 -4.75 -11.62
C GLY A 138 -0.80 -5.31 -12.91
N MET A 139 -1.78 -4.62 -13.49
CA MET A 139 -2.40 -5.01 -14.76
C MET A 139 -1.47 -4.85 -15.97
N ARG A 140 -0.54 -3.89 -15.93
CA ARG A 140 0.37 -3.59 -17.04
C ARG A 140 1.78 -4.11 -16.81
N PHE A 141 2.02 -4.84 -15.72
CA PHE A 141 3.35 -5.21 -15.27
C PHE A 141 4.12 -6.07 -16.28
N GLU A 142 3.42 -6.92 -17.04
CA GLU A 142 4.02 -7.78 -18.07
C GLU A 142 4.46 -6.99 -19.32
N ASP A 143 3.77 -5.90 -19.62
CA ASP A 143 4.02 -5.07 -20.81
C ASP A 143 5.04 -3.95 -20.57
N MET A 144 5.52 -3.76 -19.34
CA MET A 144 6.44 -2.68 -19.01
C MET A 144 7.85 -2.95 -19.53
N PRO A 145 8.53 -1.92 -20.08
CA PRO A 145 9.89 -2.08 -20.57
C PRO A 145 10.83 -2.50 -19.43
N GLU A 146 11.75 -3.42 -19.75
CA GLU A 146 12.85 -3.73 -18.84
C GLU A 146 13.73 -2.50 -18.68
N ALA A 147 14.16 -2.23 -17.45
CA ALA A 147 15.06 -1.10 -17.19
C ALA A 147 16.36 -1.33 -17.97
N GLU A 148 16.71 -0.43 -18.90
CA GLU A 148 18.00 -0.47 -19.56
C GLU A 148 19.10 -0.53 -18.49
N ALA A 149 19.94 -1.56 -18.56
CA ALA A 149 21.10 -1.64 -17.69
C ALA A 149 21.94 -0.38 -17.94
N LYS A 150 21.92 0.57 -16.99
CA LYS A 150 22.83 1.72 -17.00
C LYS A 150 24.23 1.17 -17.30
N LYS A 151 24.71 1.39 -18.53
CA LYS A 151 26.09 1.07 -18.89
C LYS A 151 26.95 1.78 -17.86
N LYS A 152 27.66 0.97 -17.07
CA LYS A 152 28.63 1.44 -16.12
C LYS A 152 29.65 2.24 -16.94
N HIS A 153 29.56 3.57 -16.89
CA HIS A 153 30.60 4.41 -17.45
C HIS A 153 31.77 4.24 -16.49
N ASP A 154 32.67 3.32 -16.85
CA ASP A 154 33.94 3.11 -16.17
C ASP A 154 34.81 4.35 -16.47
N ASP A 155 34.62 5.42 -15.68
CA ASP A 155 35.53 6.57 -15.62
C ASP A 155 36.16 6.64 -14.24
N TRP A 156 37.12 5.74 -13.98
CA TRP A 156 38.35 6.03 -13.22
C TRP A 156 39.33 4.85 -13.34
#